data_AF-A0A2P7BQG9-F1
#
_entry.id   AF-A0A2P7BQG9-F1
#
_cell.length_a   1.000
_cell.length_b   1.000
_cell.length_c   1.000
_cell.angle_alpha   90.00
_cell.angle_beta   90.00
_cell.angle_gamma   90.00
#
_symmetry.space_group_name_H-M   'P 1'
#
loop_
_entity.id
_entity.type
_entity.pdbx_description
1 polymer ?
#
loop_
_entity_poly.entity_id
_entity_poly.type
_entity_poly.pdbx_seq_one_letter_code
_entity_poly.pdbx_strand_id
1 'polypeptide(L)' 'MLTIAGIFAALFLLQQFGAGSSNGWHVNNVFQAAPRNCATARAIGVDNARRGQQGYAPHLDRDGDGIACEPYYGRNRW' A
#
# COMPACT_ATOMS: atom_id res chain seq x y z
N MET A 1 -14.40 -42.71 22.68
CA MET A 1 -14.52 -42.35 21.24
C MET A 1 -15.51 -41.21 20.99
N LEU A 2 -16.57 -41.00 21.81
CA LEU A 2 -17.48 -39.84 21.66
C LEU A 2 -16.96 -38.50 22.22
N THR A 3 -15.92 -38.48 23.05
CA THR A 3 -15.39 -37.21 23.61
C THR A 3 -14.45 -36.49 22.65
N ILE A 4 -13.73 -37.25 21.81
CA ILE A 4 -12.75 -36.68 20.88
C ILE A 4 -13.46 -35.88 19.77
N ALA A 5 -14.53 -36.43 19.17
CA ALA A 5 -15.30 -35.74 18.12
C ALA A 5 -15.99 -34.45 18.63
N GLY A 6 -16.47 -34.43 19.87
CA GLY A 6 -17.07 -33.24 20.48
C GLY A 6 -16.05 -32.14 20.78
N ILE A 7 -14.85 -32.53 21.22
CA ILE A 7 -13.72 -31.59 21.41
C ILE A 7 -13.30 -31.00 20.06
N PHE A 8 -13.18 -31.81 19.00
CA PHE A 8 -12.86 -31.31 17.65
C PHE A 8 -13.94 -30.37 17.10
N ALA A 9 -15.22 -30.63 17.32
CA ALA A 9 -16.31 -29.72 16.91
C ALA A 9 -16.28 -28.39 17.68
N ALA A 10 -16.02 -28.43 18.99
CA ALA A 10 -15.89 -27.22 19.81
C ALA A 10 -14.64 -26.40 19.45
N LEU A 11 -13.49 -27.05 19.21
CA LEU A 11 -12.28 -26.38 18.72
C LEU A 11 -12.48 -25.80 17.32
N PHE A 12 -13.18 -26.49 16.42
CA PHE A 12 -13.46 -26.01 15.08
C PHE A 12 -14.41 -24.81 15.07
N LEU A 13 -15.46 -24.81 15.91
CA LEU A 13 -16.34 -23.65 16.07
C LEU A 13 -15.58 -22.44 16.66
N LEU A 14 -14.69 -22.65 17.63
CA LEU A 14 -13.86 -21.56 18.18
C LEU A 14 -12.86 -20.98 17.16
N GLN A 15 -12.42 -21.77 16.17
CA GLN A 15 -11.52 -21.29 15.11
C GLN A 15 -12.22 -20.47 14.01
N GLN A 16 -13.55 -20.50 13.90
CA GLN A 16 -14.29 -19.74 12.87
C GLN A 16 -14.90 -18.44 13.40
N PHE A 17 -15.14 -18.34 14.71
CA PHE A 17 -15.68 -17.11 15.34
C PHE A 17 -14.60 -16.19 15.91
N GLY A 18 -13.32 -16.51 15.73
CA GLY A 18 -12.21 -15.85 16.40
C GLY A 18 -11.00 -15.59 15.51
N ALA A 19 -11.19 -14.96 14.36
CA ALA A 19 -10.24 -14.04 13.73
C ALA A 19 -10.75 -13.71 12.32
N GLY A 20 -11.33 -12.52 12.16
CA GLY A 20 -11.27 -11.88 10.86
C GLY A 20 -9.81 -11.88 10.42
N SER A 21 -9.57 -12.39 9.21
CA SER A 21 -8.26 -12.39 8.55
C SER A 21 -7.64 -11.00 8.65
N SER A 22 -6.77 -10.83 9.63
CA SER A 22 -5.95 -9.63 9.83
C SER A 22 -4.49 -9.97 9.60
N ASN A 23 -4.23 -10.93 8.70
CA ASN A 23 -2.89 -11.17 8.19
C ASN A 23 -2.69 -10.34 6.92
N GLY A 24 -2.60 -9.02 7.10
CA GLY A 24 -1.53 -8.25 6.47
C GLY A 24 -1.73 -7.68 5.06
N TRP A 25 -2.95 -7.49 4.55
CA TRP A 25 -3.13 -6.52 3.47
C TRP A 25 -3.05 -5.12 4.08
N HIS A 26 -1.86 -4.52 4.02
CA HIS A 26 -1.50 -3.24 4.63
C HIS A 26 -2.51 -2.12 4.34
N VAL A 27 -3.48 -1.89 5.22
CA VAL A 27 -4.35 -0.69 5.18
C VAL A 27 -3.68 0.56 5.78
N ASN A 28 -2.38 0.50 6.04
CA ASN A 28 -1.54 1.66 6.37
C ASN A 28 -0.40 1.92 5.35
N ASN A 29 -0.31 1.16 4.23
CA ASN A 29 0.72 1.35 3.18
C ASN A 29 0.17 1.23 1.75
N VAL A 30 -1.01 1.82 1.48
CA VAL A 30 -1.55 1.84 0.10
C VAL A 30 -0.82 2.85 -0.80
N PHE A 31 0.07 3.69 -0.25
CA PHE A 31 1.19 4.23 -1.03
C PHE A 31 2.25 3.14 -1.14
N GLN A 32 2.05 2.17 -2.05
CA GLN A 32 3.04 1.16 -2.44
C GLN A 32 4.43 1.78 -2.44
N ALA A 33 5.27 1.37 -1.47
CA ALA A 33 6.67 1.76 -1.26
C ALA A 33 7.12 2.91 -2.17
N ALA A 34 6.73 4.13 -1.82
CA ALA A 34 7.06 5.27 -2.66
C ALA A 34 8.58 5.30 -2.86
N PRO A 35 9.05 5.43 -4.11
CA PRO A 35 10.45 5.27 -4.43
C PRO A 35 11.30 6.26 -3.63
N ARG A 36 12.53 5.88 -3.29
CA ARG A 36 13.44 6.77 -2.53
C ARG A 36 13.70 8.08 -3.27
N ASN A 37 13.65 8.05 -4.59
CA ASN A 37 13.88 9.21 -5.44
C ASN A 37 13.15 9.05 -6.80
N CYS A 38 13.09 10.14 -7.55
CA CYS A 38 12.44 10.16 -8.85
C CYS A 38 13.19 9.37 -9.95
N ALA A 39 14.48 9.06 -9.76
CA ALA A 39 15.20 8.19 -10.68
C ALA A 39 14.67 6.75 -10.59
N THR A 40 14.48 6.25 -9.36
CA THR A 40 13.83 4.96 -9.12
C THR A 40 12.39 4.98 -9.59
N ALA A 41 11.63 6.07 -9.37
CA ALA A 41 10.26 6.20 -9.86
C ALA A 41 10.16 6.02 -11.39
N ARG A 42 11.05 6.68 -12.13
CA ARG A 42 11.15 6.55 -13.59
C ARG A 42 11.60 5.16 -14.03
N ALA A 43 12.56 4.56 -13.31
CA ALA A 43 13.06 3.23 -13.63
C ALA A 43 11.97 2.14 -13.50
N ILE A 44 11.01 2.33 -12.59
CA ILE A 44 9.89 1.41 -12.39
C ILE A 44 8.59 1.86 -13.06
N GLY A 45 8.60 2.98 -13.79
CA GLY A 45 7.44 3.48 -14.55
C GLY A 45 6.28 3.99 -13.67
N VAL A 46 6.58 4.50 -12.47
CA VAL A 46 5.59 5.13 -11.57
C VAL A 46 5.85 6.63 -11.41
N ASP A 47 6.58 7.24 -12.36
CA ASP A 47 6.74 8.68 -12.42
C ASP A 47 5.43 9.38 -12.81
N ASN A 48 5.35 10.69 -12.56
CA ASN A 48 4.14 11.49 -12.79
C ASN A 48 2.90 11.00 -12.00
N ALA A 49 3.13 10.46 -10.80
CA ALA A 49 2.08 9.97 -9.92
C ALA A 49 1.39 11.12 -9.19
N ARG A 50 0.05 11.12 -9.19
CA ARG A 50 -0.78 12.10 -8.46
C ARG A 50 -1.02 11.69 -7.01
N ARG A 51 -1.43 12.63 -6.15
CA ARG A 51 -1.93 12.32 -4.79
C ARG A 51 -2.90 11.13 -4.80
N GLY A 52 -2.55 10.10 -4.04
CA GLY A 52 -3.33 8.85 -3.92
C GLY A 52 -3.00 7.78 -4.98
N GLN A 53 -2.10 8.05 -5.93
CA GLN A 53 -1.61 7.05 -6.88
C GLN A 53 -0.36 6.33 -6.37
N GLN A 54 -0.15 5.11 -6.87
CA GLN A 54 1.10 4.39 -6.68
C GLN A 54 2.28 5.21 -7.22
N GLY A 55 3.37 5.31 -6.45
CA GLY A 55 4.53 6.14 -6.79
C GLY A 55 4.48 7.58 -6.28
N TYR A 56 3.34 8.05 -5.76
CA TYR A 56 3.26 9.35 -5.10
C TYR A 56 3.79 9.27 -3.68
N ALA A 57 4.67 10.20 -3.32
CA ALA A 57 4.90 10.56 -1.94
C ALA A 57 5.19 12.04 -1.78
N PRO A 58 4.85 12.63 -0.62
CA PRO A 58 5.11 14.04 -0.35
C PRO A 58 6.58 14.45 -0.51
N HIS A 59 7.52 13.54 -0.27
CA HIS A 59 8.96 13.83 -0.45
C HIS A 59 9.42 13.82 -1.91
N LEU A 60 8.60 13.31 -2.83
CA LEU A 60 8.87 13.26 -4.27
C LEU A 60 8.23 14.44 -5.03
N ASP A 61 7.32 15.15 -4.37
CA ASP A 61 6.63 16.34 -4.86
C ASP A 61 7.36 17.58 -4.34
N ARG A 62 8.33 18.06 -5.13
CA ARG A 62 9.23 19.14 -4.72
C ARG A 62 8.53 20.50 -4.60
N ASP A 63 7.52 20.75 -5.43
CA ASP A 63 6.75 21.99 -5.47
C ASP A 63 5.38 21.90 -4.76
N GLY A 64 4.99 20.72 -4.29
CA GLY A 64 3.84 20.50 -3.42
C GLY A 64 2.49 20.58 -4.16
N ASP A 65 2.50 20.53 -5.49
CA ASP A 65 1.29 20.73 -6.28
C ASP A 65 0.43 19.45 -6.40
N GLY A 66 0.94 18.34 -5.88
CA GLY A 66 0.26 17.05 -5.81
C GLY A 66 0.64 16.09 -6.93
N ILE A 67 1.69 16.38 -7.70
CA ILE A 67 2.22 15.50 -8.73
C ILE A 67 3.69 15.20 -8.44
N ALA A 68 4.00 13.93 -8.18
CA ALA A 68 5.35 13.49 -7.88
C ALA A 68 6.17 13.24 -9.15
N CYS A 69 7.45 13.58 -9.11
CA CYS A 69 8.44 13.22 -10.14
C CYS A 69 8.12 13.69 -11.56
N GLU A 70 7.50 14.85 -11.68
CA GLU A 70 7.16 15.41 -12.99
C GLU A 70 8.38 15.58 -13.91
N PRO A 71 8.22 15.33 -15.21
CA PRO A 71 9.20 15.68 -16.22
C PRO A 71 9.24 17.21 -16.36
N TYR A 72 10.28 17.84 -15.83
CA TYR A 72 10.51 19.30 -15.83
C TYR A 72 10.73 19.93 -17.23
N TYR A 73 10.30 19.30 -18.33
CA TYR A 73 10.52 19.81 -19.69
C TYR A 73 9.62 20.99 -20.10
N GLY A 74 8.96 21.70 -19.17
CA GLY A 74 8.19 22.89 -19.60
C GLY A 74 7.31 23.62 -18.61
N ARG A 75 7.53 23.58 -17.30
CA ARG A 75 6.72 24.39 -16.36
C ARG A 75 7.37 25.72 -16.04
N ASN A 76 7.07 26.68 -16.90
CA ASN A 76 7.24 28.12 -16.73
C ASN A 76 6.25 28.63 -15.68
N ARG A 77 6.29 28.12 -14.45
CA ARG A 77 5.48 28.67 -13.34
C ARG A 77 6.21 29.87 -12.72
N TRP A 78 6.27 30.94 -13.53
CA TRP A 78 6.76 32.30 -13.25
C TRP A 78 8.21 32.43 -12.80
#